data_AF-A0A419DDE5-F1
#
_entry.id   AF-A0A419DDE5-F1
#
_cell.length_a   1.000
_cell.length_b   1.000
_cell.length_c   1.000
_cell.angle_alpha   90.00
_cell.angle_beta   90.00
_cell.angle_gamma   90.00
#
_symmetry.space_group_name_H-M   'P 1'
#
loop_
_entity.id
_entity.type
_entity.pdbx_description
1 polymer ?
#
loop_
_entity_poly.entity_id
_entity_poly.type
_entity_poly.pdbx_seq_one_letter_code
_entity_poly.pdbx_strand_id
1 'polypeptide(L)'
;MAVYKHFAYWMPSKKAGENSMKFYTECIVNMPVEKDAGQTFLELYILPGGKNRIRKLLSNIPYINDILSVLDRVSSVKMQNRLIISYIIGGGLLNVFNDDVSEEYDEVWKDISKNGTDTESAVKWNMTPNNLFSMLTPEEVWACPGVEERKLFDEFFEDLTKKFDGKGFEYEGEMLTQAIFFLRGWVFKKSLFSKPPIEIIKEERRQNAVKNKKILGII
;
A
#
# COMPACT_ATOMS: atom_id res chain seq x y z
N MET A 1 -15.04 -19.74 -8.28
CA MET A 1 -15.28 -19.23 -6.91
C MET A 1 -13.99 -19.39 -6.13
N ALA A 2 -13.32 -18.28 -5.81
CA ALA A 2 -12.16 -18.34 -4.93
C ALA A 2 -12.64 -18.64 -3.52
N VAL A 3 -12.28 -19.81 -3.00
CA VAL A 3 -12.51 -20.18 -1.61
C VAL A 3 -11.52 -19.37 -0.79
N TYR A 4 -12.01 -18.33 -0.09
CA TYR A 4 -11.20 -17.61 0.88
C TYR A 4 -10.92 -18.56 2.05
N LYS A 5 -9.73 -19.15 2.11
CA LYS A 5 -9.25 -19.79 3.34
C LYS A 5 -9.20 -18.70 4.42
N HIS A 6 -9.93 -18.89 5.52
CA HIS A 6 -9.66 -18.16 6.74
C HIS A 6 -8.29 -18.58 7.26
N PHE A 7 -7.24 -17.87 6.86
CA PHE A 7 -5.96 -17.95 7.56
C PHE A 7 -6.02 -17.00 8.75
N ALA A 8 -6.05 -17.56 9.96
CA ALA A 8 -5.79 -16.80 11.17
C ALA A 8 -4.27 -16.56 11.22
N TYR A 9 -3.83 -15.45 10.64
CA TYR A 9 -2.43 -15.06 10.72
C TYR A 9 -2.07 -14.62 12.14
N TRP A 10 -0.87 -14.97 12.58
CA TRP A 10 -0.29 -14.41 13.78
C TRP A 10 0.01 -12.92 13.56
N MET A 11 -0.47 -12.07 14.46
CA MET A 11 -0.33 -10.63 14.39
C MET A 11 0.34 -10.13 15.68
N PRO A 12 1.43 -9.34 15.58
CA PRO A 12 2.17 -8.89 16.76
C PRO A 12 1.44 -7.82 17.56
N SER A 13 0.47 -7.11 16.96
CA SER A 13 -0.33 -6.09 17.63
C SER A 13 -1.67 -5.85 16.92
N LYS A 14 -2.59 -5.16 17.60
CA LYS A 14 -3.84 -4.68 17.00
C LYS A 14 -3.57 -3.75 15.82
N LYS A 15 -2.58 -2.86 15.97
CA LYS A 15 -2.19 -1.88 14.94
C LYS A 15 -1.72 -2.58 13.65
N ALA A 16 -0.94 -3.65 13.77
CA ALA A 16 -0.53 -4.46 12.62
C ALA A 16 -1.73 -5.06 11.88
N GLY A 17 -2.75 -5.53 12.61
CA GLY A 17 -4.01 -6.01 12.04
C GLY A 17 -4.77 -4.91 11.29
N GLU A 18 -4.88 -3.71 11.88
CA GLU A 18 -5.49 -2.54 11.23
C GLU A 18 -4.75 -2.15 9.95
N ASN A 19 -3.42 -2.09 9.99
CA ASN A 19 -2.59 -1.79 8.83
C ASN A 19 -2.71 -2.87 7.74
N SER A 20 -2.88 -4.14 8.13
CA SER A 20 -3.13 -5.24 7.19
C SER A 20 -4.44 -5.04 6.42
N MET A 21 -5.50 -4.60 7.10
CA MET A 21 -6.78 -4.29 6.45
C MET A 21 -6.69 -3.07 5.54
N LYS A 22 -5.95 -2.03 5.94
CA LYS A 22 -5.66 -0.87 5.08
C LYS A 22 -4.91 -1.32 3.82
N PHE A 23 -3.88 -2.15 3.98
CA PHE A 23 -3.10 -2.70 2.86
C PHE A 23 -3.99 -3.42 1.84
N TYR A 24 -4.87 -4.33 2.27
CA TYR A 24 -5.79 -5.02 1.34
C TYR A 24 -6.75 -4.05 0.64
N THR A 25 -7.18 -2.99 1.32
CA THR A 25 -8.02 -1.94 0.73
C THR A 25 -7.25 -1.19 -0.36
N GLU A 26 -5.98 -0.90 -0.14
CA GLU A 26 -5.12 -0.21 -1.10
C GLU A 26 -4.79 -1.09 -2.31
N CYS A 27 -4.58 -2.39 -2.12
CA CYS A 27 -4.35 -3.33 -3.23
C CYS A 27 -5.47 -3.27 -4.26
N ILE A 28 -6.72 -3.12 -3.80
CA ILE A 28 -7.91 -3.14 -4.66
C ILE A 28 -7.81 -2.08 -5.76
N VAL A 29 -7.18 -0.93 -5.53
CA VAL A 29 -6.96 0.12 -6.54
C VAL A 29 -6.41 -0.45 -7.84
N ASN A 30 -5.42 -1.35 -7.75
CA ASN A 30 -4.72 -1.94 -8.88
C ASN A 30 -5.11 -3.40 -9.16
N MET A 31 -6.12 -3.94 -8.48
CA MET A 31 -6.62 -5.28 -8.76
C MET A 31 -7.44 -5.30 -10.06
N PRO A 32 -7.21 -6.26 -10.97
CA PRO A 32 -8.03 -6.41 -12.16
C PRO A 32 -9.42 -6.94 -11.81
N VAL A 33 -10.42 -6.46 -12.53
CA VAL A 33 -11.81 -6.93 -12.44
C VAL A 33 -12.08 -7.85 -13.64
N GLU A 34 -12.19 -9.16 -13.37
CA GLU A 34 -12.37 -10.18 -14.41
C GLU A 34 -13.60 -9.93 -15.30
N LYS A 35 -14.69 -9.43 -14.71
CA LYS A 35 -15.95 -9.11 -15.41
C LYS A 35 -15.84 -7.89 -16.34
N ASP A 36 -14.72 -7.20 -16.30
CA ASP A 36 -14.47 -5.91 -16.94
C ASP A 36 -13.19 -5.96 -17.79
N ALA A 37 -12.99 -7.07 -18.51
CA ALA A 37 -11.84 -7.30 -19.39
C ALA A 37 -10.47 -7.08 -18.71
N GLY A 38 -10.41 -7.26 -17.38
CA GLY A 38 -9.19 -7.08 -16.60
C GLY A 38 -8.84 -5.61 -16.28
N GLN A 39 -9.74 -4.65 -16.54
CA GLN A 39 -9.56 -3.28 -16.07
C GLN A 39 -9.44 -3.24 -14.54
N THR A 40 -8.58 -2.37 -14.01
CA THR A 40 -8.43 -2.19 -12.56
C THR A 40 -9.58 -1.40 -11.97
N PHE A 41 -9.73 -1.46 -10.65
CA PHE A 41 -10.73 -0.63 -9.97
C PHE A 41 -10.50 0.85 -10.21
N LEU A 42 -9.26 1.34 -10.26
CA LEU A 42 -9.00 2.74 -10.62
C LEU A 42 -9.48 3.08 -12.04
N GLU A 43 -9.21 2.21 -13.02
CA GLU A 43 -9.67 2.40 -14.41
C GLU A 43 -11.19 2.47 -14.47
N LEU A 44 -11.87 1.57 -13.77
CA LEU A 44 -13.33 1.60 -13.70
C LEU A 44 -13.86 2.81 -12.95
N TYR A 45 -13.17 3.26 -11.90
CA TYR A 45 -13.60 4.34 -11.03
C TYR A 45 -13.76 5.67 -11.77
N ILE A 46 -12.82 5.96 -12.67
CA ILE A 46 -12.76 7.23 -13.39
C ILE A 46 -13.75 7.31 -14.57
N LEU A 47 -14.36 6.19 -14.97
CA LEU A 47 -15.35 6.17 -16.05
C LEU A 47 -16.69 6.79 -15.59
N PRO A 48 -17.50 7.34 -16.52
CA PRO A 48 -18.86 7.76 -16.22
C PRO A 48 -19.67 6.62 -15.55
N GLY A 49 -20.19 6.87 -14.35
CA GLY A 49 -20.92 5.87 -13.56
C GLY A 49 -20.04 4.83 -12.84
N GLY A 50 -18.72 4.93 -12.94
CA GLY A 50 -17.73 4.03 -12.36
C GLY A 50 -17.90 3.77 -10.88
N LYS A 51 -18.08 4.83 -10.09
CA LYS A 51 -18.34 4.75 -8.63
C LYS A 51 -19.55 3.87 -8.30
N ASN A 52 -20.64 4.00 -9.03
CA ASN A 52 -21.85 3.19 -8.82
C ASN A 52 -21.65 1.75 -9.29
N ARG A 53 -20.88 1.52 -10.36
CA ARG A 53 -20.51 0.18 -10.81
C ARG A 53 -19.69 -0.54 -9.75
N ILE A 54 -18.67 0.11 -9.19
CA ILE A 54 -17.84 -0.45 -8.12
C ILE A 54 -18.66 -0.75 -6.88
N ARG A 55 -19.59 0.14 -6.50
CA ARG A 55 -20.56 -0.13 -5.42
C ARG A 55 -21.34 -1.42 -5.62
N LYS A 56 -21.78 -1.71 -6.84
CA LYS A 56 -22.48 -2.95 -7.17
C LYS A 56 -21.54 -4.16 -7.11
N LEU A 57 -20.35 -4.04 -7.71
CA LEU A 57 -19.34 -5.11 -7.75
C LEU A 57 -18.90 -5.56 -6.35
N LEU A 58 -18.76 -4.61 -5.42
CA LEU A 58 -18.27 -4.84 -4.06
C LEU A 58 -19.38 -4.79 -3.00
N SER A 59 -20.65 -4.91 -3.40
CA SER A 59 -21.82 -4.75 -2.51
C SER A 59 -21.83 -5.67 -1.28
N ASN A 60 -21.13 -6.81 -1.36
CA ASN A 60 -21.01 -7.77 -0.25
C ASN A 60 -19.73 -7.61 0.57
N ILE A 61 -18.92 -6.59 0.31
CA ILE A 61 -17.67 -6.31 1.03
C ILE A 61 -17.93 -5.31 2.16
N PRO A 62 -17.72 -5.68 3.44
CA PRO A 62 -18.04 -4.82 4.58
C PRO A 62 -17.31 -3.47 4.59
N TYR A 63 -16.10 -3.42 4.04
CA TYR A 63 -15.21 -2.26 4.01
C TYR A 63 -15.22 -1.52 2.67
N ILE A 64 -16.34 -1.61 1.92
CA ILE A 64 -16.49 -0.93 0.63
C ILE A 64 -16.27 0.59 0.70
N ASN A 65 -16.65 1.23 1.81
CA ASN A 65 -16.47 2.66 1.99
C ASN A 65 -15.00 3.05 2.09
N ASP A 66 -14.17 2.21 2.70
CA ASP A 66 -12.72 2.43 2.78
C ASP A 66 -12.08 2.32 1.39
N ILE A 67 -12.51 1.34 0.59
CA ILE A 67 -12.07 1.16 -0.80
C ILE A 67 -12.42 2.41 -1.62
N LEU A 68 -13.67 2.87 -1.53
CA LEU A 68 -14.10 4.08 -2.23
C LEU A 68 -13.32 5.31 -1.77
N SER A 69 -13.01 5.43 -0.47
CA SER A 69 -12.18 6.51 0.05
C SER A 69 -10.77 6.48 -0.51
N VAL A 70 -10.15 5.30 -0.67
CA VAL A 70 -8.82 5.20 -1.29
C VAL A 70 -8.90 5.58 -2.77
N LEU A 71 -9.91 5.11 -3.50
CA LEU A 71 -10.12 5.47 -4.91
C LEU A 71 -10.36 6.97 -5.11
N ASP A 72 -11.17 7.59 -4.25
CA ASP A 72 -11.40 9.05 -4.23
C ASP A 72 -10.08 9.82 -4.02
N ARG A 73 -9.21 9.33 -3.13
CA ARG A 73 -7.90 9.95 -2.87
C ARG A 73 -6.98 9.79 -4.08
N VAL A 74 -6.73 8.56 -4.53
CA VAL A 74 -5.80 8.27 -5.64
C VAL A 74 -6.20 8.99 -6.93
N SER A 75 -7.50 9.12 -7.21
CA SER A 75 -8.01 9.79 -8.42
C SER A 75 -7.94 11.32 -8.40
N SER A 76 -7.62 11.96 -7.27
CA SER A 76 -7.46 13.41 -7.20
C SER A 76 -6.22 13.86 -8.01
N VAL A 77 -6.43 14.54 -9.14
CA VAL A 77 -5.39 14.90 -10.12
C VAL A 77 -4.38 15.96 -9.63
N LYS A 78 -4.67 16.68 -8.54
CA LYS A 78 -3.77 17.76 -8.05
C LYS A 78 -2.46 17.18 -7.49
N MET A 79 -1.32 17.64 -8.01
CA MET A 79 0.01 17.19 -7.58
C MET A 79 0.25 17.38 -6.08
N GLN A 80 -0.11 18.54 -5.52
CA GLN A 80 -0.03 18.79 -4.07
C GLN A 80 -0.85 17.78 -3.25
N ASN A 81 -1.99 17.33 -3.77
CA ASN A 81 -2.79 16.31 -3.11
C ASN A 81 -2.10 14.95 -3.17
N ARG A 82 -1.41 14.59 -4.27
CA ARG A 82 -0.68 13.30 -4.35
C ARG A 82 0.40 13.16 -3.29
N LEU A 83 1.10 14.26 -3.01
CA LEU A 83 2.18 14.32 -2.02
C LEU A 83 1.64 14.12 -0.60
N ILE A 84 0.52 14.77 -0.28
CA ILE A 84 -0.19 14.60 1.01
C ILE A 84 -0.81 13.20 1.12
N ILE A 85 -1.32 12.65 0.00
CA ILE A 85 -1.94 11.33 -0.05
C ILE A 85 -0.95 10.23 0.38
N SER A 86 0.35 10.38 0.12
CA SER A 86 1.37 9.41 0.53
C SER A 86 1.51 9.23 2.05
N TYR A 87 1.07 10.20 2.86
CA TYR A 87 0.99 10.04 4.33
C TYR A 87 -0.31 9.37 4.79
N ILE A 88 -1.33 9.39 3.93
CA ILE A 88 -2.67 8.88 4.23
C ILE A 88 -2.82 7.43 3.76
N ILE A 89 -2.06 7.05 2.73
CA ILE A 89 -1.98 5.70 2.19
C ILE A 89 -0.79 4.99 2.84
N GLY A 90 -1.01 3.79 3.35
CA GLY A 90 0.01 2.95 3.95
C GLY A 90 1.11 2.61 2.94
N GLY A 91 2.36 2.65 3.39
CA GLY A 91 3.53 2.28 2.57
C GLY A 91 3.62 0.79 2.24
N GLY A 92 2.50 0.07 2.19
CA GLY A 92 2.46 -1.32 1.77
C GLY A 92 2.90 -2.32 2.83
N LEU A 93 3.29 -3.51 2.36
CA LEU A 93 3.85 -4.58 3.19
C LEU A 93 5.01 -4.09 4.07
N LEU A 94 5.82 -3.17 3.54
CA LEU A 94 7.01 -2.67 4.24
C LEU A 94 6.68 -1.82 5.49
N ASN A 95 5.48 -1.25 5.55
CA ASN A 95 5.03 -0.39 6.64
C ASN A 95 3.96 -1.06 7.53
N VAL A 96 3.71 -2.36 7.38
CA VAL A 96 2.60 -3.04 8.10
C VAL A 96 2.73 -2.96 9.62
N PHE A 97 3.94 -2.87 10.16
CA PHE A 97 4.20 -2.74 11.60
C PHE A 97 4.46 -1.31 12.07
N ASN A 98 4.45 -0.33 11.17
CA ASN A 98 4.69 1.05 11.55
C ASN A 98 3.43 1.66 12.17
N ASP A 99 3.64 2.61 13.09
CA ASP A 99 2.59 3.52 13.50
C ASP A 99 2.18 4.45 12.35
N ASP A 100 1.10 5.21 12.54
CA ASP A 100 0.66 6.15 11.52
C ASP A 100 1.76 7.21 11.28
N VAL A 101 2.17 7.33 10.02
CA VAL A 101 3.13 8.34 9.59
C VAL A 101 2.38 9.65 9.36
N SER A 102 2.81 10.73 10.01
CA SER A 102 2.28 12.06 9.77
C SER A 102 3.26 12.95 9.01
N GLU A 103 2.71 13.97 8.35
CA GLU A 103 3.49 15.06 7.72
C GLU A 103 4.41 15.76 8.73
N GLU A 104 4.06 15.74 10.01
CA GLU A 104 4.84 16.36 11.07
C GLU A 104 6.20 15.70 11.31
N TYR A 105 6.44 14.50 10.77
CA TYR A 105 7.73 13.83 10.86
C TYR A 105 8.64 14.07 9.65
N ASP A 106 8.16 14.70 8.57
CA ASP A 106 8.95 14.98 7.37
C ASP A 106 9.39 16.44 7.31
N GLU A 107 10.56 16.71 7.90
CA GLU A 107 11.16 18.06 7.90
C GLU A 107 11.46 18.58 6.48
N VAL A 108 11.81 17.69 5.53
CA VAL A 108 12.08 18.09 4.15
C VAL A 108 10.81 18.59 3.48
N TRP A 109 9.71 17.85 3.66
CA TRP A 109 8.42 18.23 3.12
C TRP A 109 7.87 19.50 3.79
N LYS A 110 8.03 19.66 5.11
CA LYS A 110 7.63 20.90 5.82
C LYS A 110 8.30 22.14 5.22
N ASP A 111 9.56 22.05 4.83
CA ASP A 111 10.27 23.18 4.25
C ASP A 111 9.82 23.48 2.81
N ILE A 112 9.49 22.44 2.04
CA ILE A 112 8.88 22.59 0.71
C ILE A 112 7.48 23.22 0.82
N SER A 113 6.65 22.77 1.76
CA SER A 113 5.26 23.21 1.90
C SER A 113 5.13 24.65 2.39
N LYS A 114 6.04 25.12 3.25
CA LYS A 114 6.15 26.54 3.66
C LYS A 114 6.40 27.47 2.47
N ASN A 115 7.19 27.02 1.50
CA ASN A 115 7.63 27.79 0.34
C ASN A 115 6.80 27.44 -0.91
N GLY A 116 5.46 27.38 -0.78
CA GLY A 116 4.48 26.77 -1.68
C GLY A 116 4.50 27.09 -3.20
N THR A 117 5.52 27.79 -3.70
CA THR A 117 5.88 27.97 -5.10
C THR A 117 7.03 27.07 -5.59
N ASP A 118 7.75 26.37 -4.70
CA ASP A 118 8.91 25.52 -5.06
C ASP A 118 8.47 24.17 -5.65
N THR A 119 8.05 24.23 -6.92
CA THR A 119 7.59 23.07 -7.68
C THR A 119 8.73 22.08 -7.95
N GLU A 120 9.96 22.56 -8.15
CA GLU A 120 11.10 21.71 -8.46
C GLU A 120 11.49 20.83 -7.26
N SER A 121 11.56 21.41 -6.06
CA SER A 121 11.82 20.63 -4.85
C SER A 121 10.70 19.65 -4.55
N ALA A 122 9.44 20.02 -4.81
CA ALA A 122 8.30 19.10 -4.67
C ALA A 122 8.39 17.90 -5.63
N VAL A 123 8.76 18.12 -6.90
CA VAL A 123 9.00 17.03 -7.87
C VAL A 123 10.15 16.14 -7.40
N LYS A 124 11.27 16.73 -6.95
CA LYS A 124 12.43 15.99 -6.49
C LYS A 124 12.11 15.13 -5.27
N TRP A 125 11.42 15.69 -4.27
CA TRP A 125 10.98 14.95 -3.08
C TRP A 125 10.10 13.76 -3.47
N ASN A 126 9.15 13.95 -4.40
CA ASN A 126 8.25 12.91 -4.88
C ASN A 126 8.96 11.70 -5.53
N MET A 127 10.15 11.92 -6.08
CA MET A 127 10.98 10.89 -6.73
C MET A 127 12.11 10.38 -5.83
N THR A 128 12.25 10.89 -4.61
CA THR A 128 13.32 10.52 -3.70
C THR A 128 12.83 9.47 -2.69
N PRO A 129 13.54 8.34 -2.52
CA PRO A 129 13.21 7.36 -1.49
C PRO A 129 13.21 7.98 -0.09
N ASN A 130 12.20 7.66 0.71
CA ASN A 130 12.02 8.23 2.05
C ASN A 130 11.96 7.14 3.12
N ASN A 131 12.64 7.37 4.26
CA ASN A 131 12.66 6.45 5.40
C ASN A 131 11.26 6.24 6.01
N LEU A 132 10.41 7.27 6.00
CA LEU A 132 9.03 7.20 6.48
C LEU A 132 8.18 6.22 5.66
N PHE A 133 8.58 6.00 4.40
CA PHE A 133 7.92 5.10 3.45
C PHE A 133 8.74 3.83 3.19
N SER A 134 9.58 3.41 4.14
CA SER A 134 10.43 2.23 4.02
C SER A 134 11.24 2.17 2.71
N MET A 135 11.84 3.31 2.35
CA MET A 135 12.67 3.48 1.15
C MET A 135 11.91 3.35 -0.18
N LEU A 136 10.58 3.48 -0.13
CA LEU A 136 9.75 3.82 -1.29
C LEU A 136 9.78 5.33 -1.50
N THR A 137 9.58 5.75 -2.74
CA THR A 137 9.31 7.17 -3.05
C THR A 137 7.85 7.51 -2.70
N PRO A 138 7.53 8.77 -2.41
CA PRO A 138 6.15 9.20 -2.24
C PRO A 138 5.26 8.84 -3.44
N GLU A 139 5.80 8.88 -4.65
CA GLU A 139 5.13 8.44 -5.87
C GLU A 139 4.82 6.94 -5.89
N GLU A 140 5.76 6.11 -5.47
CA GLU A 140 5.57 4.67 -5.32
C GLU A 140 4.46 4.39 -4.28
N VAL A 141 4.41 5.13 -3.16
CA VAL A 141 3.33 5.00 -2.17
C VAL A 141 1.97 5.37 -2.77
N TRP A 142 1.89 6.54 -3.44
CA TRP A 142 0.65 7.01 -4.09
C TRP A 142 0.11 6.01 -5.14
N ALA A 143 1.00 5.29 -5.81
CA ALA A 143 0.63 4.31 -6.83
C ALA A 143 -0.16 3.11 -6.29
N CYS A 144 -0.18 2.91 -4.96
CA CYS A 144 -0.79 1.76 -4.27
C CYS A 144 -0.17 0.40 -4.63
N PRO A 145 -0.30 -0.61 -3.74
CA PRO A 145 0.10 -1.99 -4.04
C PRO A 145 -0.84 -2.59 -5.09
N GLY A 146 -0.44 -3.72 -5.66
CA GLY A 146 -1.24 -4.50 -6.59
C GLY A 146 -1.34 -5.97 -6.22
N VAL A 147 -1.33 -6.82 -7.23
CA VAL A 147 -1.55 -8.26 -7.13
C VAL A 147 -0.29 -8.97 -6.61
N GLU A 148 0.89 -8.52 -7.03
CA GLU A 148 2.17 -9.13 -6.66
C GLU A 148 2.51 -8.82 -5.21
N GLU A 149 2.43 -7.56 -4.79
CA GLU A 149 2.68 -7.18 -3.39
C GLU A 149 1.66 -7.82 -2.45
N ARG A 150 0.40 -8.00 -2.87
CA ARG A 150 -0.60 -8.75 -2.10
C ARG A 150 -0.18 -10.20 -1.87
N LYS A 151 0.34 -10.88 -2.90
CA LYS A 151 0.82 -12.26 -2.76
C LYS A 151 2.02 -12.35 -1.83
N LEU A 152 2.94 -11.38 -1.91
CA LEU A 152 4.07 -11.27 -0.99
C LEU A 152 3.61 -11.02 0.45
N PHE A 153 2.56 -10.24 0.64
CA PHE A 153 1.97 -10.00 1.95
C PHE A 153 1.41 -11.29 2.55
N ASP A 154 0.65 -12.05 1.77
CA ASP A 154 0.11 -13.34 2.19
C ASP A 154 1.27 -14.33 2.52
N GLU A 155 2.29 -14.41 1.66
CA GLU A 155 3.51 -15.22 1.88
C GLU A 155 4.24 -14.83 3.17
N PHE A 156 4.42 -13.53 3.39
CA PHE A 156 5.08 -12.99 4.57
C PHE A 156 4.35 -13.38 5.86
N PHE A 157 3.04 -13.18 5.91
CA PHE A 157 2.27 -13.52 7.11
C PHE A 157 2.12 -15.02 7.35
N GLU A 158 2.11 -15.83 6.30
CA GLU A 158 2.23 -17.29 6.45
C GLU A 158 3.55 -17.67 7.12
N ASP A 159 4.67 -17.11 6.65
CA ASP A 159 5.98 -17.40 7.21
C ASP A 159 6.18 -16.83 8.62
N LEU A 160 5.65 -15.64 8.88
CA LEU A 160 5.64 -15.03 10.21
C LEU A 160 4.85 -15.91 11.19
N THR A 161 3.67 -16.39 10.78
CA THR A 161 2.84 -17.30 11.57
C THR A 161 3.55 -18.61 11.86
N LYS A 162 4.14 -19.27 10.84
CA LYS A 162 4.94 -20.49 11.05
C LYS A 162 6.11 -20.27 12.02
N LYS A 163 6.66 -19.06 12.06
CA LYS A 163 7.82 -18.73 12.88
C LYS A 163 7.48 -18.40 14.32
N PHE A 164 6.34 -17.76 14.58
CA PHE A 164 6.04 -17.14 15.87
C PHE A 164 4.73 -17.60 16.52
N ASP A 165 3.82 -18.26 15.79
CA ASP A 165 2.60 -18.78 16.39
C ASP A 165 2.90 -19.82 17.48
N GLY A 166 2.12 -19.76 18.56
CA GLY A 166 2.31 -20.57 19.76
C GLY A 166 3.55 -20.24 20.60
N LYS A 167 4.36 -19.24 20.23
CA LYS A 167 5.46 -18.78 21.10
C LYS A 167 4.94 -17.89 22.21
N GLY A 168 5.47 -18.09 23.42
CA GLY A 168 5.28 -17.16 24.52
C GLY A 168 6.17 -15.94 24.35
N PHE A 169 5.59 -14.76 24.51
CA PHE A 169 6.30 -13.48 24.57
C PHE A 169 5.92 -12.78 25.87
N GLU A 170 6.85 -12.01 26.42
CA GLU A 170 6.64 -11.32 27.70
C GLU A 170 5.74 -10.08 27.53
N TYR A 171 5.88 -9.36 26.41
CA TYR A 171 5.11 -8.15 26.11
C TYR A 171 5.01 -7.85 24.60
N GLU A 172 4.06 -6.99 24.21
CA GLU A 172 3.79 -6.62 22.82
C GLU A 172 5.00 -6.03 22.08
N GLY A 173 5.78 -5.18 22.76
CA GLY A 173 7.00 -4.60 22.19
C GLY A 173 8.04 -5.66 21.77
N GLU A 174 8.11 -6.78 22.48
CA GLU A 174 8.96 -7.91 22.11
C GLU A 174 8.48 -8.54 20.80
N MET A 175 7.17 -8.82 20.70
CA MET A 175 6.53 -9.37 19.50
C MET A 175 6.77 -8.48 18.27
N LEU A 176 6.54 -7.18 18.41
CA LEU A 176 6.74 -6.20 17.35
C LEU A 176 8.20 -6.13 16.91
N THR A 177 9.13 -6.09 17.86
CA THR A 177 10.57 -6.04 17.55
C THR A 177 10.99 -7.27 16.75
N GLN A 178 10.57 -8.46 17.17
CA GLN A 178 10.86 -9.72 16.47
C GLN A 178 10.23 -9.75 15.07
N ALA A 179 8.99 -9.28 14.92
CA ALA A 179 8.32 -9.20 13.64
C ALA A 179 9.02 -8.23 12.66
N ILE A 180 9.47 -7.06 13.15
CA ILE A 180 10.23 -6.08 12.35
C ILE A 180 11.57 -6.66 11.91
N PHE A 181 12.34 -7.30 12.81
CA PHE A 181 13.59 -7.96 12.43
C PHE A 181 13.35 -9.07 11.40
N PHE A 182 12.27 -9.83 11.57
CA PHE A 182 11.89 -10.86 10.61
C PHE A 182 11.58 -10.26 9.24
N LEU A 183 10.77 -9.21 9.16
CA LEU A 183 10.46 -8.49 7.92
C LEU A 183 11.73 -7.97 7.23
N ARG A 184 12.62 -7.31 7.99
CA ARG A 184 13.89 -6.77 7.45
C ARG A 184 14.76 -7.85 6.82
N GLY A 185 14.81 -9.05 7.40
CA GLY A 185 15.52 -10.18 6.78
C GLY A 185 14.74 -10.81 5.63
N TRP A 186 13.41 -10.85 5.72
CA TRP A 186 12.54 -11.52 4.77
C TRP A 186 12.51 -10.81 3.41
N VAL A 187 12.50 -9.47 3.38
CA VAL A 187 12.41 -8.69 2.12
C VAL A 187 13.59 -8.84 1.16
N PHE A 188 14.71 -9.40 1.64
CA PHE A 188 15.90 -9.69 0.83
C PHE A 188 16.07 -11.17 0.48
N LYS A 189 15.18 -12.05 0.96
CA LYS A 189 15.20 -13.47 0.59
C LYS A 189 14.58 -13.69 -0.77
N LYS A 190 14.89 -14.81 -1.40
CA LYS A 190 14.20 -15.23 -2.61
C LYS A 190 12.75 -15.59 -2.27
N SER A 191 11.79 -14.87 -2.84
CA SER A 191 10.34 -15.11 -2.66
C SER A 191 9.82 -16.20 -3.59
N LEU A 192 8.50 -16.46 -3.52
CA LEU A 192 7.75 -17.29 -4.47
C LEU A 192 7.95 -16.90 -5.95
N PHE A 193 8.34 -15.65 -6.24
CA PHE A 193 8.62 -15.16 -7.59
C PHE A 193 10.09 -15.25 -8.00
N SER A 194 10.92 -15.95 -7.22
CA SER A 194 12.35 -16.09 -7.48
C SER A 194 13.17 -14.79 -7.46
N LYS A 195 12.62 -13.69 -6.96
CA LYS A 195 13.30 -12.40 -6.72
C LYS A 195 13.13 -11.95 -5.27
N PRO A 196 13.99 -11.04 -4.76
CA PRO A 196 13.75 -10.37 -3.50
C PRO A 196 12.40 -9.64 -3.47
N PRO A 197 11.56 -9.80 -2.42
CA PRO A 197 10.30 -9.08 -2.27
C PRO A 197 10.42 -7.58 -2.51
N ILE A 198 11.48 -6.94 -2.00
CA ILE A 198 11.68 -5.50 -2.17
C ILE A 198 11.79 -5.06 -3.64
N GLU A 199 12.36 -5.90 -4.51
CA GLU A 199 12.47 -5.61 -5.93
C GLU A 199 11.11 -5.70 -6.62
N ILE A 200 10.32 -6.72 -6.28
CA ILE A 200 8.98 -6.93 -6.82
C ILE A 200 8.04 -5.80 -6.41
N ILE A 201 8.08 -5.41 -5.13
CA ILE A 201 7.31 -4.29 -4.60
C ILE A 201 7.63 -3.02 -5.40
N LYS A 202 8.92 -2.69 -5.55
CA LYS A 202 9.33 -1.49 -6.29
C LYS A 202 8.94 -1.54 -7.76
N GLU A 203 9.08 -2.70 -8.40
CA GLU A 203 8.71 -2.88 -9.79
C GLU A 203 7.20 -2.72 -10.01
N GLU A 204 6.36 -3.41 -9.22
CA GLU A 204 4.90 -3.29 -9.29
C GLU A 204 4.45 -1.84 -9.03
N ARG A 205 5.00 -1.19 -8.00
CA ARG A 205 4.66 0.19 -7.62
C ARG A 205 5.00 1.18 -8.74
N ARG A 206 6.14 1.01 -9.42
CA ARG A 206 6.53 1.85 -10.57
C ARG A 206 5.63 1.62 -11.78
N GLN A 207 5.30 0.36 -12.07
CA GLN A 207 4.37 0.03 -13.15
C GLN A 207 2.98 0.63 -12.88
N ASN A 208 2.48 0.51 -11.66
CA ASN A 208 1.24 1.14 -11.22
C ASN A 208 1.33 2.66 -11.31
N ALA A 209 2.45 3.28 -10.93
CA ALA A 209 2.63 4.73 -11.01
C ALA A 209 2.50 5.22 -12.47
N VAL A 210 3.18 4.57 -13.41
CA VAL A 210 3.09 4.90 -14.84
C VAL A 210 1.67 4.69 -15.37
N LYS A 211 1.05 3.56 -15.03
CA LYS A 211 -0.31 3.22 -15.44
C LYS A 211 -1.32 4.24 -14.92
N ASN A 212 -1.30 4.53 -13.62
CA ASN A 212 -2.22 5.44 -12.94
C ASN A 212 -2.04 6.87 -13.47
N LYS A 213 -0.80 7.27 -13.77
CA LYS A 213 -0.53 8.57 -14.42
C LYS A 213 -1.22 8.72 -15.77
N LYS A 214 -1.17 7.68 -16.62
CA LYS A 214 -1.82 7.67 -17.95
C LYS A 214 -3.34 7.73 -17.82
N ILE A 215 -3.91 6.89 -16.93
CA ILE A 215 -5.36 6.81 -16.70
C ILE A 215 -5.93 8.16 -16.26
N LEU A 216 -5.20 8.86 -15.39
CA LEU A 216 -5.62 10.14 -14.83
C LEU A 216 -5.20 11.36 -15.69
N GLY A 217 -4.64 11.14 -16.89
CA GLY A 217 -4.29 12.19 -17.84
C GLY A 217 -3.14 13.10 -17.40
N ILE A 218 -2.19 12.57 -16.64
CA ILE A 218 -1.02 13.32 -16.14
C ILE A 218 0.16 13.26 -17.11
N ILE A 219 0.29 12.12 -17.80
CA ILE A 219 1.28 11.85 -18.84
C ILE A 219 0.61 11.20 -20.04
#